data_AF-A0A9Q3EVP0-F1
#
_entry.id   AF-A0A9Q3EVP0-F1
#
_cell.length_a   1.000
_cell.length_b   1.000
_cell.length_c   1.000
_cell.angle_alpha   90.00
_cell.angle_beta   90.00
_cell.angle_gamma   90.00
#
_symmetry.space_group_name_H-M   'P 1'
#
loop_
_entity.id
_entity.type
_entity.pdbx_description
1 polymer ?
#
loop_
_entity_poly.entity_id
_entity_poly.type
_entity_poly.pdbx_seq_one_letter_code
_entity_poly.pdbx_strand_id
1 'polypeptide(L)'
;MTVIRQVKNVDKENVVTYQLIEAQISPELRLEMKEDLIEILFQYRGAFSCNNEPLGAIQGHELNIIINVERPYPTLLRRPANPPSPRAREALETHISDLM
;
A
#
# COMPACT_ATOMS: atom_id res chain seq x y z
N MET A 1 6.73 -44.53 4.78
CA MET A 1 6.87 -43.58 3.65
C MET A 1 5.58 -42.78 3.56
N THR A 2 5.53 -41.61 4.17
CA THR A 2 4.34 -40.76 4.13
C THR A 2 4.56 -39.70 3.06
N VAL A 3 3.89 -39.88 1.92
CA VAL A 3 3.88 -38.92 0.82
C VAL A 3 3.10 -37.71 1.28
N ILE A 4 3.78 -36.64 1.68
CA ILE A 4 3.16 -35.33 1.92
C ILE A 4 2.74 -34.83 0.54
N ARG A 5 1.45 -34.99 0.21
CA ARG A 5 0.84 -34.31 -0.93
C ARG A 5 1.03 -32.81 -0.70
N GLN A 6 1.85 -32.16 -1.53
CA GLN A 6 1.90 -30.72 -1.58
C GLN A 6 0.54 -30.23 -2.07
N VAL A 7 -0.30 -29.79 -1.12
CA VAL A 7 -1.55 -29.12 -1.42
C VAL A 7 -1.16 -27.78 -2.04
N LYS A 8 -1.32 -27.65 -3.36
CA LYS A 8 -1.14 -26.39 -4.06
C LYS A 8 -2.07 -25.35 -3.45
N ASN A 9 -1.48 -24.33 -2.82
CA ASN A 9 -2.23 -23.25 -2.23
C ASN A 9 -2.62 -22.26 -3.35
N VAL A 10 -3.89 -22.27 -3.74
CA VAL A 10 -4.45 -21.43 -4.81
C VAL A 10 -4.13 -19.95 -4.58
N ASP A 11 -4.11 -19.51 -3.33
CA ASP A 11 -3.80 -18.12 -2.98
C ASP A 11 -2.32 -17.76 -3.25
N LYS A 12 -1.41 -18.72 -3.06
CA LYS A 12 0.02 -18.52 -3.34
C LYS A 12 0.27 -18.42 -4.84
N GLU A 13 -0.42 -19.23 -5.64
CA GLU A 13 -0.38 -19.15 -7.11
C GLU A 13 -0.93 -17.80 -7.61
N ASN A 14 -1.98 -17.28 -6.98
CA ASN A 14 -2.53 -15.95 -7.30
C ASN A 14 -1.54 -14.81 -6.98
N VAL A 15 -0.81 -14.87 -5.85
CA VAL A 15 0.23 -13.88 -5.53
C VAL A 15 1.32 -13.86 -6.59
N VAL A 16 1.80 -15.02 -7.01
CA VAL A 16 2.83 -15.11 -8.07
C VAL A 16 2.29 -14.58 -9.40
N THR A 17 1.05 -14.95 -9.75
CA THR A 17 0.48 -14.69 -11.07
C THR A 17 -0.02 -13.27 -11.23
N TYR A 18 -0.42 -12.57 -10.15
CA TYR A 18 -0.99 -11.23 -10.23
C TYR A 18 -0.14 -10.15 -9.54
N GLN A 19 0.49 -10.46 -8.41
CA GLN A 19 1.22 -9.46 -7.61
C GLN A 19 2.71 -9.42 -7.95
N LEU A 20 3.29 -10.53 -8.41
CA LEU A 20 4.71 -10.62 -8.77
C LEU A 20 4.98 -10.54 -10.28
N ILE A 21 3.98 -10.26 -11.12
CA ILE A 21 4.18 -10.13 -12.59
C ILE A 21 5.24 -9.07 -12.90
N GLU A 22 5.13 -7.92 -12.23
CA GLU A 22 6.02 -6.77 -12.43
C GLU A 22 7.27 -6.83 -11.53
N ALA A 23 7.39 -7.86 -10.70
CA ALA A 23 8.50 -8.00 -9.77
C ALA A 23 9.79 -8.35 -10.51
N GLN A 24 10.81 -7.51 -10.34
CA GLN A 24 12.15 -7.79 -10.85
C GLN A 24 12.92 -8.69 -9.88
N ILE A 25 12.70 -10.00 -9.99
CA ILE A 25 13.49 -11.00 -9.27
C ILE A 25 14.81 -11.23 -10.03
N SER A 26 15.93 -11.19 -9.32
CA SER A 26 17.26 -11.38 -9.92
C SER A 26 17.34 -12.70 -10.71
N PRO A 27 17.91 -12.69 -11.93
CA PRO A 27 18.09 -13.89 -12.73
C PRO A 27 19.12 -14.87 -12.13
N GLU A 28 19.98 -14.39 -11.22
CA GLU A 28 21.03 -15.19 -10.58
C GLU A 28 20.50 -16.15 -9.49
N LEU A 29 19.24 -15.97 -9.08
CA LEU A 29 18.61 -16.81 -8.06
C LEU A 29 18.29 -18.20 -8.60
N ARG A 30 18.70 -19.23 -7.85
CA ARG A 30 18.30 -20.63 -8.12
C ARG A 30 16.81 -20.82 -7.88
N LEU A 31 16.25 -21.87 -8.48
CA LEU A 31 14.81 -22.18 -8.36
C LEU A 31 14.37 -22.32 -6.90
N GLU A 32 15.12 -23.08 -6.09
CA GLU A 32 14.85 -23.30 -4.66
C GLU A 32 14.79 -21.97 -3.88
N MET A 33 15.71 -21.05 -4.16
CA MET A 33 15.74 -19.74 -3.50
C MET A 33 14.54 -18.86 -3.89
N LYS A 34 14.01 -19.02 -5.11
CA LYS A 34 12.81 -18.31 -5.55
C LYS A 34 11.57 -18.86 -4.85
N GLU A 35 11.50 -20.17 -4.68
CA GLU A 35 10.41 -20.82 -3.94
C GLU A 35 10.38 -20.37 -2.48
N ASP A 36 11.55 -20.34 -1.82
CA ASP A 36 11.72 -19.83 -0.47
C ASP A 36 11.36 -18.35 -0.36
N LEU A 37 11.76 -17.52 -1.34
CA LEU A 37 11.39 -16.11 -1.38
C LEU A 37 9.87 -15.93 -1.47
N ILE A 38 9.20 -16.67 -2.35
CA ILE A 38 7.74 -16.61 -2.50
C ILE A 38 7.05 -17.11 -1.22
N GLU A 39 7.60 -18.12 -0.55
CA GLU A 39 7.13 -18.61 0.75
C GLU A 39 7.12 -17.47 1.78
N ILE A 40 8.25 -16.76 1.91
CA ILE A 40 8.42 -15.64 2.86
C ILE A 40 7.46 -14.49 2.52
N LEU A 41 7.41 -14.09 1.24
CA LEU A 41 6.52 -13.01 0.79
C LEU A 41 5.05 -13.34 1.06
N PHE A 42 4.65 -14.59 0.83
CA PHE A 42 3.29 -15.03 1.12
C PHE A 42 2.99 -15.09 2.62
N GLN A 43 3.94 -15.58 3.42
CA GLN A 43 3.82 -15.69 4.88
C GLN A 43 3.65 -14.30 5.53
N TYR A 44 4.39 -13.31 5.06
CA TYR A 44 4.39 -11.94 5.59
C TYR A 44 3.62 -10.95 4.72
N ARG A 45 2.70 -11.41 3.87
CA ARG A 45 2.00 -10.55 2.90
C ARG A 45 1.35 -9.31 3.50
N GLY A 46 0.79 -9.41 4.72
CA GLY A 46 0.16 -8.27 5.41
C GLY A 46 1.13 -7.25 6.00
N ALA A 47 2.44 -7.50 5.94
CA ALA A 47 3.48 -6.51 6.28
C ALA A 47 3.87 -5.65 5.07
N PHE A 48 3.46 -6.03 3.85
CA PHE A 48 3.74 -5.30 2.62
C PHE A 48 2.49 -4.54 2.20
N SER A 49 2.66 -3.28 1.77
CA SER A 49 1.55 -2.54 1.17
C SER A 49 1.28 -3.04 -0.25
N CYS A 50 0.10 -3.57 -0.51
CA CYS A 50 -0.40 -3.77 -1.87
C CYS A 50 -1.24 -2.55 -2.30
N ASN A 51 -1.33 -2.29 -3.61
CA ASN A 51 -2.14 -1.18 -4.16
C ASN A 51 -3.62 -1.21 -3.75
N ASN A 52 -4.11 -2.35 -3.25
CA ASN A 52 -5.50 -2.55 -2.85
C ASN A 52 -5.74 -2.35 -1.34
N GLU A 53 -4.70 -2.09 -0.54
CA GLU A 53 -4.79 -1.95 0.90
C GLU A 53 -4.42 -0.52 1.32
N PRO A 54 -5.29 0.20 2.06
CA PRO A 54 -5.00 1.56 2.47
C PRO A 54 -3.83 1.59 3.45
N LEU A 55 -2.81 2.38 3.10
CA LEU A 55 -1.61 2.54 3.91
C LEU A 55 -1.95 3.30 5.20
N GLY A 56 -1.62 2.74 6.36
CA GLY A 56 -1.66 3.49 7.62
C GLY A 56 -2.98 3.50 8.39
N ALA A 57 -3.92 2.59 8.12
CA ALA A 57 -5.11 2.37 8.96
C ALA A 57 -4.76 1.63 10.27
N ILE A 58 -3.79 2.15 11.04
CA ILE A 58 -3.38 1.59 12.32
C ILE A 58 -4.41 2.01 13.37
N GLN A 59 -5.20 1.05 13.84
CA GLN A 59 -6.18 1.28 14.91
C GLN A 59 -5.47 1.75 16.19
N GLY A 60 -6.05 2.75 16.88
CA GLY A 60 -5.52 3.23 18.17
C GLY A 60 -4.42 4.29 18.08
N HIS A 61 -4.12 4.80 16.87
CA HIS A 61 -3.18 5.91 16.66
C HIS A 61 -3.92 7.18 16.20
N GLU A 62 -5.12 7.42 16.72
CA GLU A 62 -5.89 8.62 16.39
C GLU A 62 -5.18 9.88 16.94
N LEU A 63 -4.98 10.88 16.09
CA LEU A 63 -4.36 12.13 16.48
C LEU A 63 -5.41 13.07 17.10
N ASN A 64 -5.22 13.44 18.37
CA ASN A 64 -6.00 14.50 19.01
C ASN A 64 -5.30 15.86 18.81
N ILE A 65 -5.82 16.68 17.89
CA ILE A 65 -5.28 18.01 17.59
C ILE A 65 -6.00 19.03 18.47
N ILE A 66 -5.32 19.50 19.53
CA ILE A 66 -5.83 20.54 20.44
C ILE A 66 -5.28 21.90 20.02
N ILE A 67 -6.17 22.86 19.79
CA ILE A 67 -5.80 24.24 19.47
C ILE A 67 -5.69 25.05 20.77
N ASN A 68 -4.50 25.56 21.08
CA ASN A 68 -4.22 26.35 22.29
C ASN A 68 -4.62 27.83 22.15
N VAL A 69 -5.77 28.13 21.55
CA VAL A 69 -6.22 29.52 21.36
C VAL A 69 -7.66 29.69 21.83
N GLU A 70 -7.92 30.83 22.47
CA GLU A 70 -9.26 31.23 22.91
C GLU A 70 -9.98 32.01 21.80
N ARG A 71 -11.31 32.08 21.87
CA ARG A 71 -12.10 32.81 20.87
C ARG A 71 -11.81 34.31 20.90
N PRO A 72 -11.85 35.01 19.75
CA PRO A 72 -12.11 34.47 18.41
C PRO A 72 -10.90 33.70 17.90
N TYR A 73 -11.13 32.47 17.43
CA TYR A 73 -10.09 31.67 16.77
C TYR A 73 -9.40 32.52 15.70
N PRO A 74 -8.10 32.29 15.42
CA PRO A 74 -7.42 32.95 14.31
C PRO A 74 -8.34 32.91 13.10
N THR A 75 -8.54 34.07 12.47
CA THR A 75 -9.30 34.11 11.21
C THR A 75 -8.72 33.03 10.32
N LEU A 76 -9.58 32.15 9.77
CA LEU A 76 -9.18 31.10 8.83
C LEU A 76 -8.06 31.66 7.95
N LEU A 77 -7.02 30.86 7.66
CA LEU A 77 -6.05 31.17 6.61
C LEU A 77 -6.82 31.26 5.27
N ARG A 78 -7.53 32.37 5.07
CA ARG A 78 -8.48 32.66 3.99
C ARG A 78 -7.77 33.02 2.70
N ARG A 79 -6.50 32.65 2.57
CA ARG A 79 -5.88 32.73 1.25
C ARG A 79 -6.50 31.60 0.44
N PRO A 80 -7.22 31.91 -0.65
CA PRO A 80 -7.64 30.85 -1.55
C PRO A 80 -6.39 30.07 -1.97
N ALA A 81 -6.53 28.75 -2.10
CA ALA A 81 -5.46 27.96 -2.66
C ALA A 81 -5.07 28.55 -4.02
N ASN A 82 -3.78 28.65 -4.30
CA ASN A 82 -3.34 29.11 -5.61
C ASN A 82 -3.90 28.17 -6.68
N PRO A 83 -4.46 28.70 -7.78
CA PRO A 83 -5.00 27.85 -8.82
C PRO A 83 -3.87 26.98 -9.41
N PRO A 84 -4.03 25.65 -9.45
CA PRO A 84 -3.04 24.78 -10.07
C PRO A 84 -3.01 25.01 -11.58
N SER A 85 -1.89 24.68 -12.22
CA SER A 85 -1.84 24.64 -13.68
C SER A 85 -2.79 23.54 -14.21
N PRO A 86 -3.25 23.61 -15.47
CA PRO A 86 -4.16 22.60 -16.03
C PRO A 86 -3.64 21.16 -15.88
N ARG A 87 -2.35 20.95 -16.18
CA ARG A 87 -1.67 19.66 -16.01
C ARG A 87 -1.59 19.22 -14.55
N ALA A 88 -1.31 20.15 -13.63
CA ALA A 88 -1.25 19.83 -12.20
C ALA A 88 -2.64 19.48 -11.66
N ARG A 89 -3.69 20.14 -12.16
CA ARG A 89 -5.07 19.86 -11.78
C ARG A 89 -5.48 18.44 -12.17
N GLU A 90 -5.23 18.03 -13.42
CA GLU A 90 -5.54 16.68 -13.90
C GLU A 90 -4.85 15.59 -13.05
N ALA A 91 -3.56 15.78 -12.73
CA ALA A 91 -2.82 14.83 -11.89
C ALA A 91 -3.36 14.78 -10.45
N LEU A 92 -3.73 15.93 -9.88
CA LEU A 92 -4.32 15.99 -8.54
C LEU A 92 -5.70 15.35 -8.49
N GLU A 93 -6.52 15.51 -9.53
CA GLU A 93 -7.86 14.91 -9.59
C GLU A 93 -7.80 13.37 -9.53
N THR A 94 -6.82 12.74 -10.17
CA THR A 94 -6.59 11.29 -10.06
C THR A 94 -6.31 10.88 -8.61
N HIS A 95 -5.33 11.52 -7.97
CA HIS A 95 -4.93 11.16 -6.60
C HIS A 95 -6.00 11.49 -5.55
N ILE A 96 -6.78 12.55 -5.76
CA ILE A 96 -7.92 12.88 -4.90
C ILE A 96 -8.99 11.79 -5.02
N SER A 97 -9.25 11.30 -6.24
CA SER A 97 -10.20 10.19 -6.45
C SER A 97 -9.75 8.90 -5.78
N ASP A 98 -8.44 8.64 -5.70
CA ASP A 98 -7.90 7.45 -5.03
C ASP A 98 -8.03 7.51 -3.49
N LEU A 99 -8.19 8.71 -2.93
CA LEU A 99 -8.31 8.97 -1.49
C LEU A 99 -9.76 9.02 -0.98
N MET A 100 -10.75 9.19 -1.87
CA MET A 100 -12.19 9.28 -1.54
C MET A 100 -12.88 7.91 -1.63
#